data_AF-A0A1V4WW66-F1
#
_entry.id   AF-A0A1V4WW66-F1
#
_cell.length_a   1.000
_cell.length_b   1.000
_cell.length_c   1.000
_cell.angle_alpha   90.00
_cell.angle_beta   90.00
_cell.angle_gamma   90.00
#
_symmetry.space_group_name_H-M   'P 1'
#
loop_
_entity.id
_entity.type
_entity.pdbx_description
1 polymer ?
#
loop_
_entity_poly.entity_id
_entity_poly.type
_entity_poly.pdbx_seq_one_letter_code
_entity_poly.pdbx_strand_id
1 'polypeptide(L)'
;MPQFLTTLNSHPHVRFLGFHTHIGSQIAELAPYLAVLGRMIELGHLLTKTGRKCEIINIGGGFPLSYVTKEEWNRFMERVKDGYLASLKGDMSRVFIWNNRTGGFERRPDGSIDASRWNDDTFYTPYPKEKMVEAILRGKVRVDGKDIDTVRALKDLGEPALVIEPGRGVVGDSAVTLARVSQVRRIGKWHDLMSLEMGVTSFGEALVYMPVNHWEIVNDRDRRDPEPFEAFVAGNLCFSGDMLAKYKVSLQRRPVRGDVILIHNTGSYGPQFFASNANSFPRPARVLVESGGKLTVMRQRDTYNDIFSL
;
A
#
# COMPACT_ATOMS: atom_id res chain seq x y z
N MET A 1 22.22 13.74 31.21
CA MET A 1 22.48 12.78 30.12
C MET A 1 21.35 11.75 30.12
N PRO A 2 20.69 11.47 28.97
CA PRO A 2 19.66 10.44 28.88
C PRO A 2 20.13 9.07 29.40
N GLN A 3 19.26 8.32 30.08
CA GLN A 3 19.60 7.04 30.73
C GLN A 3 20.17 6.00 29.76
N PHE A 4 19.69 5.94 28.52
CA PHE A 4 20.19 5.00 27.52
C PHE A 4 21.67 5.25 27.18
N LEU A 5 22.14 6.51 27.16
CA LEU A 5 23.55 6.84 26.94
C LEU A 5 24.42 6.41 28.12
N THR A 6 23.92 6.51 29.35
CA THR A 6 24.61 5.98 30.53
C THR A 6 24.71 4.46 30.48
N THR A 7 23.64 3.80 30.04
CA THR A 7 23.60 2.33 29.88
C THR A 7 24.64 1.87 28.86
N LEU A 8 24.79 2.59 27.74
CA LEU A 8 25.81 2.25 26.73
C LEU A 8 27.24 2.23 27.28
N ASN A 9 27.55 3.03 28.30
CA ASN A 9 28.90 3.04 28.90
C ASN A 9 29.27 1.71 29.57
N SER A 10 28.29 0.90 30.00
CA SER A 10 28.54 -0.44 30.56
C SER A 10 28.58 -1.55 29.51
N HIS A 11 28.44 -1.24 28.22
CA HIS A 11 28.43 -2.21 27.12
C HIS A 11 29.57 -1.93 26.12
N PRO A 12 30.83 -2.31 26.41
CA PRO A 12 31.99 -1.96 25.60
C PRO A 12 31.98 -2.57 24.18
N HIS A 13 31.15 -3.58 23.94
CA HIS A 13 30.99 -4.24 22.63
C HIS A 13 29.86 -3.63 21.78
N VAL A 14 29.19 -2.57 22.26
CA VAL A 14 28.11 -1.89 21.54
C VAL A 14 28.59 -0.49 21.12
N ARG A 15 28.64 -0.25 19.81
CA ARG A 15 28.90 1.08 19.25
C ARG A 15 27.58 1.74 18.85
N PHE A 16 27.26 2.86 19.50
CA PHE A 16 26.10 3.65 19.15
C PHE A 16 26.41 4.59 17.97
N LEU A 17 25.71 4.43 16.85
CA LEU A 17 25.94 5.20 15.63
C LEU A 17 24.99 6.39 15.46
N GLY A 18 23.80 6.34 16.06
CA GLY A 18 22.80 7.39 15.91
C GLY A 18 21.39 6.85 16.06
N PHE A 19 20.44 7.50 15.40
CA PHE A 19 19.01 7.29 15.64
C PHE A 19 18.32 6.67 14.44
N HIS A 20 17.27 5.90 14.71
CA HIS A 20 16.39 5.30 13.72
C HIS A 20 14.94 5.57 14.09
N THR A 21 14.11 5.81 13.08
CA THR A 21 12.65 5.85 13.20
C THR A 21 12.00 5.23 11.96
N HIS A 22 10.80 4.68 12.14
CA HIS A 22 9.93 4.27 11.04
C HIS A 22 8.52 4.78 11.33
N ILE A 23 8.02 5.66 10.47
CA ILE A 23 6.79 6.43 10.71
C ILE A 23 5.53 5.85 10.04
N GLY A 24 5.66 4.75 9.29
CA GLY A 24 4.52 4.05 8.68
C GLY A 24 4.77 3.57 7.25
N SER A 25 3.67 3.22 6.56
CA SER A 25 3.63 2.76 5.17
C SER A 25 2.80 3.72 4.32
N GLN A 26 3.07 3.77 3.01
CA GLN A 26 2.27 4.51 2.02
C GLN A 26 2.07 6.00 2.40
N ILE A 27 3.12 6.63 2.91
CA ILE A 27 3.08 8.01 3.38
C ILE A 27 3.16 8.94 2.16
N ALA A 28 1.99 9.32 1.65
CA ALA A 28 1.87 10.10 0.41
C ALA A 28 2.30 11.58 0.55
N GLU A 29 2.45 12.06 1.79
CA GLU A 29 2.74 13.45 2.12
C GLU A 29 4.20 13.66 2.56
N LEU A 30 4.74 14.83 2.22
CA LEU A 30 6.11 15.21 2.58
C LEU A 30 6.25 15.64 4.05
N ALA A 31 5.22 16.29 4.61
CA ALA A 31 5.30 16.94 5.91
C ALA A 31 5.68 15.99 7.08
N PRO A 32 5.16 14.74 7.17
CA PRO A 32 5.57 13.81 8.22
C PRO A 32 7.07 13.48 8.21
N TYR A 33 7.67 13.33 7.02
CA TYR A 33 9.11 13.08 6.88
C TYR A 33 9.96 14.27 7.34
N LEU A 34 9.58 15.49 6.96
CA LEU A 34 10.29 16.70 7.39
C LEU A 34 10.17 16.91 8.91
N ALA A 35 8.99 16.64 9.48
CA ALA A 35 8.75 16.74 10.90
C ALA A 35 9.62 15.75 11.70
N VAL A 36 9.65 14.47 11.29
CA VAL A 36 10.44 13.46 12.01
C VAL A 36 11.94 13.69 11.85
N LEU A 37 12.40 14.08 10.66
CA LEU A 37 13.81 14.37 10.41
C LEU A 37 14.29 15.56 11.26
N GLY A 38 13.48 16.61 11.39
CA GLY A 38 13.77 17.73 12.30
C GLY A 38 13.98 17.26 13.74
N ARG A 39 13.10 16.40 14.25
CA ARG A 39 13.25 15.82 15.60
C ARG A 39 14.49 14.94 15.73
N MET A 40 14.83 14.16 14.71
CA MET A 40 16.05 13.35 14.72
C MET A 40 17.32 14.21 14.73
N ILE A 41 17.31 15.34 14.05
CA ILE A 41 18.42 16.31 14.08
C ILE A 41 18.56 16.93 15.48
N GLU A 42 17.45 17.30 16.13
CA GLU A 42 17.46 17.77 17.53
C GLU A 42 18.05 16.71 18.48
N LEU A 43 17.68 15.44 18.32
CA LEU A 43 18.29 14.34 19.07
C LEU A 43 19.79 14.19 18.78
N GLY A 44 20.20 14.39 17.52
CA GLY A 44 21.60 14.46 17.11
C GLY A 44 22.36 15.56 17.84
N HIS A 45 21.81 16.77 17.93
CA HIS A 45 22.43 17.87 18.68
C HIS A 45 22.59 17.55 20.17
N LEU A 46 21.60 16.89 20.77
CA LEU A 46 21.68 16.42 22.17
C LEU A 46 22.81 15.39 22.36
N LEU A 47 23.01 14.50 21.39
CA LEU A 47 24.11 13.53 21.40
C LEU A 47 25.48 14.24 21.34
N THR A 48 25.63 15.22 20.44
CA THR A 48 26.86 16.03 20.29
C THR A 48 27.23 16.75 21.58
N LYS A 49 26.25 17.26 22.33
CA LYS A 49 26.48 17.87 23.66
C LYS A 49 27.07 16.91 24.71
N THR A 50 27.00 15.59 24.47
CA THR A 50 27.64 14.57 25.34
C THR A 50 29.05 14.18 24.90
N GLY A 51 29.62 14.85 23.90
CA GLY A 51 30.91 14.51 23.30
C GLY A 51 30.88 13.32 22.34
N ARG A 52 29.69 12.85 21.94
CA ARG A 52 29.49 11.76 20.98
C ARG A 52 29.09 12.31 19.62
N LYS A 53 29.55 11.70 18.54
CA LYS A 53 29.12 12.05 17.18
C LYS A 53 27.81 11.34 16.83
N CYS A 54 26.92 12.01 16.10
CA CYS A 54 25.84 11.36 15.37
C CYS A 54 26.37 10.94 14.00
N GLU A 55 26.60 9.66 13.77
CA GLU A 55 27.10 9.13 12.49
C GLU A 55 25.96 8.79 11.53
N ILE A 56 24.79 8.39 12.05
CA ILE A 56 23.65 7.92 11.24
C ILE A 56 22.34 8.58 11.71
N ILE A 57 21.55 9.04 10.74
CA ILE A 57 20.13 9.30 10.90
C ILE A 57 19.39 8.40 9.92
N ASN A 58 18.64 7.42 10.43
CA ASN A 58 17.83 6.53 9.61
C ASN A 58 16.35 6.91 9.74
N ILE A 59 15.77 7.42 8.66
CA ILE A 59 14.35 7.83 8.62
C ILE A 59 13.40 6.70 8.22
N GLY A 60 13.94 5.48 8.05
CA GLY A 60 13.19 4.27 7.76
C GLY A 60 12.56 4.29 6.37
N GLY A 61 11.52 3.47 6.20
CA GLY A 61 10.77 3.33 4.96
C GLY A 61 9.50 4.18 4.87
N GLY A 62 8.46 3.57 4.31
CA GLY A 62 7.14 4.19 4.15
C GLY A 62 6.90 4.93 2.82
N PHE A 63 7.95 4.98 1.99
CA PHE A 63 7.93 5.69 0.71
C PHE A 63 6.76 5.22 -0.16
N PRO A 64 5.94 6.17 -0.65
CA PRO A 64 4.69 5.85 -1.33
C PRO A 64 4.92 5.40 -2.77
N LEU A 65 3.95 4.64 -3.27
CA LEU A 65 3.76 4.39 -4.69
C LEU A 65 2.43 5.04 -5.12
N SER A 66 2.37 5.59 -6.34
CA SER A 66 1.09 5.96 -6.96
C SER A 66 0.51 4.73 -7.66
N TYR A 67 -0.59 4.20 -7.14
CA TYR A 67 -1.27 3.05 -7.73
C TYR A 67 -2.21 3.44 -8.87
N VAL A 68 -2.73 4.66 -8.78
CA VAL A 68 -3.67 5.29 -9.72
C VAL A 68 -3.25 6.72 -9.99
N THR A 69 -3.78 7.32 -11.06
CA THR A 69 -3.61 8.75 -11.33
C THR A 69 -4.34 9.61 -10.31
N LYS A 70 -4.05 10.92 -10.32
CA LYS A 70 -4.75 11.88 -9.46
C LYS A 70 -6.25 11.90 -9.76
N GLU A 71 -6.60 11.86 -11.04
CA GLU A 71 -7.98 11.91 -11.53
C GLU A 71 -8.75 10.65 -11.14
N GLU A 72 -8.11 9.49 -11.24
CA GLU A 72 -8.66 8.21 -10.80
C GLU A 72 -8.85 8.17 -9.28
N TRP A 73 -7.88 8.67 -8.51
CA TRP A 73 -8.00 8.78 -7.06
C TRP A 73 -9.14 9.70 -6.64
N ASN A 74 -9.25 10.89 -7.24
CA ASN A 74 -10.34 11.83 -6.94
C ASN A 74 -11.71 11.19 -7.25
N ARG A 75 -11.82 10.52 -8.40
CA ARG A 75 -13.04 9.81 -8.79
C ARG A 75 -13.37 8.69 -7.81
N PHE A 76 -12.38 7.92 -7.36
CA PHE A 76 -12.56 6.90 -6.33
C PHE A 76 -13.16 7.51 -5.06
N MET A 77 -12.55 8.59 -4.54
CA MET A 77 -13.00 9.28 -3.33
C MET A 77 -14.44 9.81 -3.45
N GLU A 78 -14.78 10.41 -4.58
CA GLU A 78 -16.14 10.88 -4.86
C GLU A 78 -17.14 9.72 -4.84
N ARG A 79 -16.80 8.60 -5.47
CA ARG A 79 -17.69 7.43 -5.52
C ARG A 79 -17.90 6.77 -4.17
N VAL A 80 -16.86 6.69 -3.33
CA VAL A 80 -16.99 6.21 -1.95
C VAL A 80 -17.99 7.08 -1.19
N LYS A 81 -17.79 8.40 -1.23
CA LYS A 81 -18.63 9.38 -0.54
C LYS A 81 -20.07 9.34 -1.04
N ASP A 82 -20.27 9.48 -2.35
CA ASP A 82 -21.61 9.60 -2.95
C ASP A 82 -22.38 8.29 -2.83
N GLY A 83 -21.71 7.15 -2.98
CA GLY A 83 -22.30 5.83 -2.78
C GLY A 83 -22.82 5.64 -1.35
N TYR A 84 -22.03 6.04 -0.35
CA TYR A 84 -22.44 5.96 1.04
C TYR A 84 -23.60 6.94 1.35
N LEU A 85 -23.51 8.21 0.92
CA LEU A 85 -24.56 9.20 1.14
C LEU A 85 -25.89 8.82 0.46
N ALA A 86 -25.84 8.23 -0.73
CA ALA A 86 -27.02 7.71 -1.42
C ALA A 86 -27.67 6.56 -0.65
N SER A 87 -26.87 5.66 -0.07
CA SER A 87 -27.37 4.54 0.73
C SER A 87 -28.15 5.00 1.97
N LEU A 88 -27.73 6.11 2.62
CA LEU A 88 -28.44 6.69 3.76
C LEU A 88 -29.83 7.23 3.37
N LYS A 89 -30.04 7.54 2.08
CA LYS A 89 -31.32 7.96 1.51
C LYS A 89 -32.14 6.77 0.96
N GLY A 90 -31.68 5.54 1.19
CA GLY A 90 -32.33 4.31 0.72
C GLY A 90 -31.94 3.87 -0.70
N ASP A 91 -31.09 4.62 -1.40
CA ASP A 91 -30.60 4.22 -2.73
C ASP A 91 -29.42 3.25 -2.59
N MET A 92 -29.77 1.98 -2.46
CA MET A 92 -28.79 0.89 -2.38
C MET A 92 -28.10 0.61 -3.73
N SER A 93 -28.54 1.18 -4.85
CA SER A 93 -27.93 0.89 -6.16
C SER A 93 -26.53 1.48 -6.30
N ARG A 94 -26.27 2.59 -5.58
CA ARG A 94 -25.03 3.36 -5.61
C ARG A 94 -23.95 2.90 -4.65
N VAL A 95 -24.22 1.88 -3.81
CA VAL A 95 -23.22 1.34 -2.88
C VAL A 95 -21.95 0.96 -3.64
N PHE A 96 -20.81 1.50 -3.20
CA PHE A 96 -19.52 1.31 -3.86
C PHE A 96 -18.52 0.51 -3.01
N ILE A 97 -18.63 0.60 -1.69
CA ILE A 97 -17.82 -0.15 -0.73
C ILE A 97 -18.58 -1.36 -0.21
N TRP A 98 -17.90 -2.50 -0.08
CA TRP A 98 -18.47 -3.74 0.43
C TRP A 98 -19.08 -3.55 1.81
N ASN A 99 -20.25 -4.17 2.05
CA ASN A 99 -21.05 -4.00 3.27
C ASN A 99 -21.42 -2.55 3.60
N ASN A 100 -21.45 -1.66 2.59
CA ASN A 100 -21.83 -0.27 2.75
C ASN A 100 -21.06 0.46 3.86
N ARG A 101 -19.74 0.20 3.94
CA ARG A 101 -18.84 0.90 4.87
C ARG A 101 -18.50 2.29 4.33
N THR A 102 -17.92 3.14 5.19
CA THR A 102 -17.53 4.51 4.83
C THR A 102 -16.28 4.57 3.94
N GLY A 103 -15.57 3.45 3.78
CA GLY A 103 -14.47 3.31 2.84
C GLY A 103 -13.24 4.14 3.14
N GLY A 104 -13.09 4.69 4.35
CA GLY A 104 -11.94 5.52 4.77
C GLY A 104 -12.33 6.91 5.28
N PHE A 105 -13.57 7.36 5.03
CA PHE A 105 -14.10 8.58 5.65
C PHE A 105 -14.44 8.37 7.13
N GLU A 106 -14.08 9.36 7.96
CA GLU A 106 -14.40 9.37 9.39
C GLU A 106 -15.92 9.40 9.62
N ARG A 107 -16.35 8.71 10.68
CA ARG A 107 -17.72 8.81 11.19
C ARG A 107 -17.79 9.81 12.32
N ARG A 108 -18.82 10.65 12.30
CA ARG A 108 -19.20 11.47 13.43
C ARG A 108 -19.98 10.63 14.45
N PRO A 109 -20.03 11.04 15.72
CA PRO A 109 -20.80 10.34 16.76
C PRO A 109 -22.29 10.19 16.45
N ASP A 110 -22.86 11.09 15.64
CA ASP A 110 -24.26 11.04 15.18
C ASP A 110 -24.51 10.02 14.03
N GLY A 111 -23.48 9.29 13.61
CA GLY A 111 -23.53 8.30 12.53
C GLY A 111 -23.36 8.88 11.12
N SER A 112 -23.30 10.20 10.97
CA SER A 112 -22.95 10.85 9.69
C SER A 112 -21.48 10.67 9.35
N ILE A 113 -21.11 10.89 8.09
CA ILE A 113 -19.70 10.91 7.67
C ILE A 113 -19.16 12.33 7.60
N ASP A 114 -17.89 12.48 7.98
CA ASP A 114 -17.12 13.66 7.65
C ASP A 114 -16.43 13.50 6.29
N ALA A 115 -17.10 13.97 5.24
CA ALA A 115 -16.59 13.91 3.88
C ALA A 115 -15.32 14.77 3.64
N SER A 116 -14.90 15.58 4.62
CA SER A 116 -13.64 16.34 4.56
C SER A 116 -12.47 15.62 5.21
N ARG A 117 -12.73 14.54 5.96
CA ARG A 117 -11.71 13.80 6.71
C ARG A 117 -11.58 12.38 6.23
N TRP A 118 -10.47 12.13 5.55
CA TRP A 118 -10.00 10.81 5.18
C TRP A 118 -8.98 10.33 6.21
N ASN A 119 -9.15 9.11 6.71
CA ASN A 119 -8.29 8.53 7.75
C ASN A 119 -7.82 7.11 7.37
N ASP A 120 -7.55 6.90 6.08
CA ASP A 120 -6.97 5.67 5.54
C ASP A 120 -5.80 6.01 4.60
N ASP A 121 -5.15 5.00 4.04
CA ASP A 121 -4.05 5.20 3.10
C ASP A 121 -4.50 5.96 1.84
N THR A 122 -3.58 6.77 1.29
CA THR A 122 -3.79 7.47 0.01
C THR A 122 -3.02 6.75 -1.09
N PHE A 123 -3.71 6.33 -2.15
CA PHE A 123 -3.12 5.51 -3.23
C PHE A 123 -2.67 6.32 -4.46
N TYR A 124 -2.59 7.64 -4.30
CA TYR A 124 -1.94 8.58 -5.21
C TYR A 124 -0.97 9.47 -4.42
N THR A 125 0.18 9.81 -5.01
CA THR A 125 1.11 10.79 -4.45
C THR A 125 1.76 11.62 -5.58
N PRO A 126 2.04 12.92 -5.34
CA PRO A 126 2.90 13.69 -6.23
C PRO A 126 4.40 13.39 -6.04
N TYR A 127 4.77 12.66 -4.99
CA TYR A 127 6.15 12.33 -4.62
C TYR A 127 6.43 10.81 -4.62
N PRO A 128 6.13 10.05 -5.69
CA PRO A 128 6.46 8.63 -5.72
C PRO A 128 7.98 8.42 -5.78
N LYS A 129 8.45 7.30 -5.22
CA LYS A 129 9.82 6.80 -5.38
C LYS A 129 10.90 7.82 -4.99
N GLU A 130 11.87 8.09 -5.88
CA GLU A 130 12.98 9.01 -5.68
C GLU A 130 12.54 10.47 -5.47
N LYS A 131 11.35 10.86 -5.96
CA LYS A 131 10.84 12.23 -5.81
C LYS A 131 10.61 12.60 -4.34
N MET A 132 10.23 11.65 -3.49
CA MET A 132 10.08 11.91 -2.05
C MET A 132 11.44 12.22 -1.41
N VAL A 133 12.47 11.45 -1.74
CA VAL A 133 13.83 11.68 -1.21
C VAL A 133 14.34 13.05 -1.66
N GLU A 134 14.16 13.39 -2.93
CA GLU A 134 14.50 14.71 -3.45
C GLU A 134 13.73 15.82 -2.71
N ALA A 135 12.42 15.65 -2.52
CA ALA A 135 11.59 16.63 -1.82
C ALA A 135 11.98 16.80 -0.34
N ILE A 136 12.38 15.73 0.35
CA ILE A 136 12.91 15.79 1.72
C ILE A 136 14.19 16.62 1.75
N LEU A 137 15.13 16.35 0.84
CA LEU A 137 16.43 17.02 0.80
C LEU A 137 16.32 18.50 0.39
N ARG A 138 15.38 18.84 -0.52
CA ARG A 138 15.09 20.22 -0.91
C ARG A 138 14.17 20.96 0.06
N GLY A 139 13.57 20.24 1.01
CA GLY A 139 12.63 20.79 1.98
C GLY A 139 13.31 21.57 3.11
N LYS A 140 12.47 22.00 4.05
CA LYS A 140 12.89 22.65 5.30
C LYS A 140 12.42 21.81 6.48
N VAL A 141 13.34 21.52 7.38
CA VAL A 141 13.06 20.85 8.65
C VAL A 141 12.90 21.88 9.76
N ARG A 142 12.06 21.54 10.74
CA ARG A 142 11.90 22.31 11.97
C ARG A 142 12.90 21.79 13.01
N VAL A 143 13.87 22.60 13.41
CA VAL A 143 14.89 22.25 14.40
C VAL A 143 14.99 23.38 15.43
N ASP A 144 14.82 23.06 16.72
CA ASP A 144 14.90 23.99 17.85
C ASP A 144 14.01 25.23 17.66
N GLY A 145 12.83 25.04 17.07
CA GLY A 145 11.89 26.12 16.81
C GLY A 145 12.30 27.07 15.68
N LYS A 146 13.15 26.61 14.74
CA LYS A 146 13.48 27.35 13.49
C LYS A 146 13.34 26.45 12.27
N ASP A 147 12.98 27.04 11.13
CA ASP A 147 12.91 26.32 9.86
C ASP A 147 14.27 26.46 9.16
N ILE A 148 14.90 25.34 8.86
CA ILE A 148 16.24 25.26 8.29
C ILE A 148 16.20 24.35 7.07
N ASP A 149 16.89 24.71 5.99
CA ASP A 149 17.03 23.85 4.82
C ASP A 149 17.58 22.48 5.23
N THR A 150 16.95 21.39 4.81
CA THR A 150 17.25 20.03 5.29
C THR A 150 18.73 19.70 5.18
N VAL A 151 19.33 19.95 4.02
CA VAL A 151 20.75 19.69 3.78
C VAL A 151 21.64 20.52 4.70
N ARG A 152 21.30 21.80 4.95
CA ARG A 152 22.05 22.65 5.86
C ARG A 152 21.98 22.12 7.29
N ALA A 153 20.79 21.73 7.75
CA ALA A 153 20.61 21.19 9.10
C ALA A 153 21.42 19.89 9.31
N LEU A 154 21.48 19.02 8.30
CA LEU A 154 22.33 17.81 8.34
C LEU A 154 23.82 18.14 8.36
N LYS A 155 24.26 19.16 7.60
CA LYS A 155 25.64 19.65 7.62
C LYS A 155 26.03 20.23 8.97
N ASP A 156 25.18 21.07 9.54
CA ASP A 156 25.40 21.70 10.85
C ASP A 156 25.50 20.64 11.98
N LEU A 157 24.84 19.49 11.83
CA LEU A 157 24.95 18.35 12.76
C LEU A 157 26.26 17.55 12.61
N GLY A 158 27.06 17.78 11.57
CA GLY A 158 28.31 17.05 11.30
C GLY A 158 28.19 15.97 10.23
N GLU A 159 27.27 16.16 9.28
CA GLU A 159 27.07 15.34 8.07
C GLU A 159 26.87 13.83 8.38
N PRO A 160 25.85 13.45 9.18
CA PRO A 160 25.54 12.04 9.37
C PRO A 160 25.09 11.41 8.04
N ALA A 161 25.32 10.12 7.89
CA ALA A 161 24.70 9.35 6.82
C ALA A 161 23.18 9.35 7.01
N LEU A 162 22.46 9.89 6.03
CA LEU A 162 21.01 9.79 5.96
C LEU A 162 20.64 8.44 5.32
N VAL A 163 20.03 7.56 6.11
CA VAL A 163 19.62 6.22 5.69
C VAL A 163 18.11 6.19 5.47
N ILE A 164 17.69 5.49 4.40
CA ILE A 164 16.30 5.22 4.04
C ILE A 164 16.11 3.71 3.84
N GLU A 165 14.90 3.21 4.09
CA GLU A 165 14.56 1.78 4.01
C GLU A 165 13.34 1.53 3.10
N PRO A 166 13.38 1.91 1.81
CA PRO A 166 12.21 1.78 0.95
C PRO A 166 11.94 0.31 0.60
N GLY A 167 10.73 -0.16 0.90
CA GLY A 167 10.20 -1.45 0.45
C GLY A 167 9.27 -1.27 -0.74
N ARG A 168 7.99 -0.94 -0.46
CA ARG A 168 6.95 -0.66 -1.45
C ARG A 168 7.40 0.27 -2.58
N GLY A 169 8.06 1.38 -2.23
CA GLY A 169 8.53 2.38 -3.20
C GLY A 169 9.56 1.86 -4.21
N VAL A 170 10.22 0.72 -3.96
CA VAL A 170 11.18 0.11 -4.89
C VAL A 170 10.50 -0.94 -5.78
N VAL A 171 9.71 -1.82 -5.19
CA VAL A 171 9.24 -3.04 -5.88
C VAL A 171 7.74 -3.06 -6.15
N GLY A 172 6.95 -2.13 -5.61
CA GLY A 172 5.48 -2.18 -5.67
C GLY A 172 4.93 -2.26 -7.10
N ASP A 173 5.48 -1.47 -8.02
CA ASP A 173 5.10 -1.42 -9.44
C ASP A 173 5.92 -2.35 -10.35
N SER A 174 6.78 -3.20 -9.76
CA SER A 174 7.61 -4.14 -10.53
C SER A 174 6.90 -5.47 -10.88
N ALA A 175 5.68 -5.68 -10.36
CA ALA A 175 4.94 -6.93 -10.62
C ALA A 175 3.44 -6.73 -10.73
N VAL A 176 2.82 -7.67 -11.44
CA VAL A 176 1.37 -7.80 -11.61
C VAL A 176 0.92 -9.17 -11.10
N THR A 177 -0.34 -9.27 -10.70
CA THR A 177 -0.96 -10.54 -10.32
C THR A 177 -1.99 -10.92 -11.37
N LEU A 178 -1.94 -12.16 -11.83
CA LEU A 178 -2.87 -12.71 -12.81
C LEU A 178 -3.77 -13.74 -12.15
N ALA A 179 -5.08 -13.64 -12.39
CA ALA A 179 -6.05 -14.64 -11.93
C ALA A 179 -7.18 -14.80 -12.96
N ARG A 180 -7.69 -16.02 -13.11
CA ARG A 180 -8.83 -16.27 -13.99
C ARG A 180 -10.16 -15.96 -13.31
N VAL A 181 -11.12 -15.49 -14.09
CA VAL A 181 -12.51 -15.34 -13.67
C VAL A 181 -13.15 -16.71 -13.55
N SER A 182 -13.65 -17.03 -12.35
CA SER A 182 -14.40 -18.26 -12.08
C SER A 182 -15.88 -18.07 -12.39
N GLN A 183 -16.48 -16.99 -11.89
CA GLN A 183 -17.91 -16.72 -12.05
C GLN A 183 -18.18 -15.22 -12.00
N VAL A 184 -19.21 -14.79 -12.74
CA VAL A 184 -19.81 -13.46 -12.62
C VAL A 184 -21.30 -13.66 -12.36
N ARG A 185 -21.84 -13.03 -11.31
CA ARG A 185 -23.25 -13.14 -10.95
C ARG A 185 -23.80 -11.83 -10.41
N ARG A 186 -25.11 -11.64 -10.54
CA ARG A 186 -25.81 -10.57 -9.84
C ARG A 186 -26.01 -10.98 -8.37
N ILE A 187 -25.79 -10.04 -7.46
CA ILE A 187 -26.12 -10.15 -6.04
C ILE A 187 -27.11 -9.06 -5.64
N GLY A 188 -28.16 -9.45 -4.93
CA GLY A 188 -29.29 -8.58 -4.66
C GLY A 188 -29.92 -8.02 -5.96
N LYS A 189 -30.53 -6.84 -5.85
CA LYS A 189 -31.19 -6.18 -6.99
C LYS A 189 -30.22 -5.39 -7.89
N TRP A 190 -29.07 -4.98 -7.37
CA TRP A 190 -28.32 -3.87 -7.94
C TRP A 190 -26.87 -4.15 -8.31
N HIS A 191 -26.23 -5.17 -7.74
CA HIS A 191 -24.78 -5.28 -7.80
C HIS A 191 -24.33 -6.54 -8.48
N ASP A 192 -23.20 -6.46 -9.15
CA ASP A 192 -22.51 -7.62 -9.68
C ASP A 192 -21.38 -8.04 -8.73
N LEU A 193 -21.13 -9.36 -8.72
CA LEU A 193 -20.05 -9.98 -7.98
C LEU A 193 -19.28 -10.88 -8.94
N MET A 194 -17.98 -10.59 -9.07
CA MET A 194 -17.02 -11.39 -9.79
C MET A 194 -16.20 -12.22 -8.79
N SER A 195 -16.07 -13.51 -9.04
CA SER A 195 -15.20 -14.41 -8.27
C SER A 195 -14.00 -14.82 -9.12
N LEU A 196 -12.80 -14.81 -8.54
CA LEU A 196 -11.56 -15.22 -9.22
C LEU A 196 -11.10 -16.61 -8.75
N GLU A 197 -10.29 -17.29 -9.56
CA GLU A 197 -9.57 -18.53 -9.20
C GLU A 197 -8.37 -18.24 -8.28
N MET A 198 -8.60 -17.42 -7.26
CA MET A 198 -7.63 -16.92 -6.29
C MET A 198 -8.40 -16.45 -5.04
N GLY A 199 -7.83 -16.61 -3.85
CA GLY A 199 -8.39 -16.10 -2.60
C GLY A 199 -7.43 -15.15 -1.91
N VAL A 200 -7.86 -14.57 -0.78
CA VAL A 200 -7.01 -13.73 0.07
C VAL A 200 -5.78 -14.45 0.60
N THR A 201 -5.78 -15.78 0.59
CA THR A 201 -4.61 -16.63 0.90
C THR A 201 -3.54 -16.60 -0.17
N SER A 202 -3.78 -15.94 -1.31
CA SER A 202 -2.79 -15.65 -2.35
C SER A 202 -2.68 -14.15 -2.62
N PHE A 203 -3.76 -13.39 -2.39
CA PHE A 203 -3.84 -11.95 -2.61
C PHE A 203 -4.60 -11.26 -1.46
N GLY A 204 -3.94 -11.17 -0.31
CA GLY A 204 -4.57 -10.80 0.96
C GLY A 204 -4.49 -9.33 1.34
N GLU A 205 -4.01 -8.44 0.47
CA GLU A 205 -3.82 -7.02 0.80
C GLU A 205 -5.11 -6.39 1.32
N ALA A 206 -6.24 -6.72 0.69
CA ALA A 206 -7.58 -6.29 1.06
C ALA A 206 -7.99 -6.68 2.49
N LEU A 207 -7.34 -7.66 3.14
CA LEU A 207 -7.61 -7.99 4.54
C LEU A 207 -7.07 -6.93 5.49
N VAL A 208 -5.91 -6.35 5.16
CA VAL A 208 -5.15 -5.45 6.06
C VAL A 208 -5.43 -3.99 5.74
N TYR A 209 -5.44 -3.62 4.46
CA TYR A 209 -5.71 -2.27 3.98
C TYR A 209 -6.55 -2.33 2.69
N MET A 210 -6.84 -1.21 2.04
CA MET A 210 -7.68 -1.18 0.83
C MET A 210 -6.93 -0.56 -0.35
N PRO A 211 -6.00 -1.30 -1.00
CA PRO A 211 -5.28 -0.75 -2.14
C PRO A 211 -6.22 -0.51 -3.31
N VAL A 212 -6.11 0.70 -3.87
CA VAL A 212 -6.82 1.07 -5.09
C VAL A 212 -5.92 0.74 -6.28
N ASN A 213 -5.91 -0.53 -6.69
CA ASN A 213 -5.19 -0.98 -7.87
C ASN A 213 -6.00 -0.71 -9.15
N HIS A 214 -5.30 -0.63 -10.28
CA HIS A 214 -5.92 -0.77 -11.59
C HIS A 214 -6.06 -2.26 -11.95
N TRP A 215 -7.21 -2.64 -12.52
CA TRP A 215 -7.55 -4.00 -12.92
C TRP A 215 -7.97 -3.99 -14.39
N GLU A 216 -7.51 -4.96 -15.18
CA GLU A 216 -7.92 -5.09 -16.58
C GLU A 216 -8.04 -6.56 -17.01
N ILE A 217 -8.94 -6.82 -17.95
CA ILE A 217 -9.00 -8.11 -18.67
C ILE A 217 -7.90 -8.11 -19.75
N VAL A 218 -7.08 -9.16 -19.81
CA VAL A 218 -5.90 -9.16 -20.71
C VAL A 218 -6.01 -10.08 -21.93
N ASN A 219 -6.98 -11.00 -21.95
CA ASN A 219 -7.13 -11.96 -23.05
C ASN A 219 -7.57 -11.29 -24.37
N ASP A 220 -8.28 -10.17 -24.30
CA ASP A 220 -8.74 -9.35 -25.42
C ASP A 220 -8.67 -7.86 -25.06
N ARG A 221 -7.47 -7.45 -24.65
CA ARG A 221 -7.18 -6.18 -23.97
C ARG A 221 -7.84 -4.95 -24.57
N ASP A 222 -8.03 -4.86 -25.88
CA ASP A 222 -8.57 -3.68 -26.57
C ASP A 222 -10.10 -3.63 -26.66
N ARG A 223 -10.79 -4.74 -26.35
CA ARG A 223 -12.25 -4.78 -26.39
C ARG A 223 -12.85 -3.91 -25.29
N ARG A 224 -13.78 -3.02 -25.65
CA ARG A 224 -14.49 -2.13 -24.74
C ARG A 224 -15.99 -2.30 -24.92
N ASP A 225 -16.72 -2.38 -23.81
CA ASP A 225 -18.17 -2.14 -23.83
C ASP A 225 -18.42 -0.61 -23.79
N PRO A 226 -19.62 -0.12 -24.18
CA PRO A 226 -19.92 1.32 -24.15
C PRO A 226 -19.75 1.94 -22.77
N GLU A 227 -20.08 1.19 -21.72
CA GLU A 227 -19.90 1.58 -20.32
C GLU A 227 -18.99 0.58 -19.60
N PRO A 228 -18.13 1.03 -18.66
CA PRO A 228 -17.34 0.14 -17.85
C PRO A 228 -18.21 -0.82 -17.03
N PHE A 229 -17.76 -2.07 -16.93
CA PHE A 229 -18.41 -3.05 -16.08
C PHE A 229 -17.92 -2.91 -14.64
N GLU A 230 -18.83 -2.94 -13.67
CA GLU A 230 -18.48 -2.75 -12.27
C GLU A 230 -18.96 -3.91 -11.41
N ALA A 231 -18.07 -4.45 -10.58
CA ALA A 231 -18.42 -5.54 -9.68
C ALA A 231 -17.60 -5.49 -8.39
N PHE A 232 -18.19 -5.98 -7.31
CA PHE A 232 -17.40 -6.44 -6.17
C PHE A 232 -16.57 -7.66 -6.59
N VAL A 233 -15.41 -7.85 -5.97
CA VAL A 233 -14.50 -8.96 -6.32
C VAL A 233 -14.26 -9.84 -5.10
N ALA A 234 -14.75 -11.07 -5.16
CA ALA A 234 -14.52 -12.11 -4.17
C ALA A 234 -13.49 -13.13 -4.66
N GLY A 235 -12.91 -13.86 -3.72
CA GLY A 235 -12.06 -15.00 -4.01
C GLY A 235 -12.83 -16.32 -4.10
N ASN A 236 -12.10 -17.42 -3.86
CA ASN A 236 -12.57 -18.80 -3.97
C ASN A 236 -12.59 -19.57 -2.63
N LEU A 237 -12.49 -18.88 -1.50
CA LEU A 237 -12.52 -19.46 -0.16
C LEU A 237 -13.94 -19.48 0.42
N CYS A 238 -14.20 -20.44 1.30
CA CYS A 238 -15.53 -20.69 1.87
C CYS A 238 -15.89 -19.75 3.05
N PHE A 239 -15.61 -18.45 2.95
CA PHE A 239 -16.05 -17.46 3.94
C PHE A 239 -16.37 -16.11 3.31
N SER A 240 -17.34 -15.39 3.88
CA SER A 240 -17.88 -14.14 3.31
C SER A 240 -16.90 -12.95 3.31
N GLY A 241 -15.78 -13.07 4.03
CA GLY A 241 -14.73 -12.07 4.08
C GLY A 241 -13.66 -12.24 3.01
N ASP A 242 -13.73 -13.26 2.15
CA ASP A 242 -12.79 -13.48 1.05
C ASP A 242 -13.03 -12.49 -0.09
N MET A 243 -12.79 -11.22 0.20
CA MET A 243 -12.94 -10.10 -0.72
C MET A 243 -11.55 -9.66 -1.18
N LEU A 244 -11.28 -9.79 -2.48
CA LEU A 244 -9.99 -9.39 -3.08
C LEU A 244 -9.93 -7.87 -3.30
N ALA A 245 -11.08 -7.21 -3.35
CA ALA A 245 -11.23 -5.77 -3.27
C ALA A 245 -12.45 -5.43 -2.40
N LYS A 246 -12.31 -4.44 -1.51
CA LYS A 246 -13.40 -3.95 -0.64
C LYS A 246 -14.25 -2.85 -1.28
N TYR A 247 -14.02 -2.57 -2.56
CA TYR A 247 -14.76 -1.61 -3.39
C TYR A 247 -15.16 -2.27 -4.71
N LYS A 248 -16.04 -1.64 -5.50
CA LYS A 248 -16.33 -2.13 -6.85
C LYS A 248 -15.16 -1.82 -7.77
N VAL A 249 -14.61 -2.87 -8.38
CA VAL A 249 -13.61 -2.75 -9.45
C VAL A 249 -14.32 -2.40 -10.75
N SER A 250 -13.72 -1.50 -11.52
CA SER A 250 -14.18 -1.14 -12.87
C SER A 250 -13.33 -1.87 -13.91
N LEU A 251 -13.98 -2.51 -14.86
CA LEU A 251 -13.37 -3.25 -15.96
C LEU A 251 -13.85 -2.70 -17.29
N GLN A 252 -13.02 -2.86 -18.31
CA GLN A 252 -13.25 -2.29 -19.63
C GLN A 252 -14.45 -2.89 -20.39
N ARG A 253 -14.94 -4.06 -19.95
CA ARG A 253 -16.09 -4.79 -20.48
C ARG A 253 -16.59 -5.78 -19.43
N ARG A 254 -17.77 -6.34 -19.62
CA ARG A 254 -18.25 -7.44 -18.77
C ARG A 254 -17.35 -8.68 -18.94
N PRO A 255 -16.77 -9.23 -17.86
CA PRO A 255 -15.98 -10.44 -17.94
C PRO A 255 -16.87 -11.68 -18.12
N VAL A 256 -16.29 -12.73 -18.70
CA VAL A 256 -16.86 -14.07 -18.78
C VAL A 256 -15.94 -15.06 -18.06
N ARG A 257 -16.48 -16.23 -17.70
CA ARG A 257 -15.68 -17.30 -17.09
C ARG A 257 -14.49 -17.64 -17.98
N GLY A 258 -13.31 -17.76 -17.37
CA GLY A 258 -12.05 -18.05 -18.06
C GLY A 258 -11.26 -16.81 -18.51
N ASP A 259 -11.85 -15.62 -18.52
CA ASP A 259 -11.09 -14.38 -18.72
C ASP A 259 -9.96 -14.26 -17.70
N VAL A 260 -8.80 -13.73 -18.11
CA VAL A 260 -7.69 -13.43 -17.20
C VAL A 260 -7.76 -11.97 -16.80
N ILE A 261 -7.79 -11.74 -15.49
CA ILE A 261 -7.67 -10.43 -14.86
C ILE A 261 -6.20 -10.21 -14.50
N LEU A 262 -5.69 -9.04 -14.87
CA LEU A 262 -4.41 -8.50 -14.44
C LEU A 262 -4.66 -7.41 -13.40
N ILE A 263 -3.99 -7.54 -12.25
CA ILE A 263 -4.00 -6.57 -11.16
C ILE A 263 -2.63 -5.88 -11.14
N HIS A 264 -2.63 -4.57 -11.32
CA HIS A 264 -1.42 -3.74 -11.37
C HIS A 264 -0.83 -3.50 -9.97
N ASN A 265 0.47 -3.23 -9.90
CA ASN A 265 1.18 -2.77 -8.70
C ASN A 265 1.12 -3.73 -7.51
N THR A 266 1.41 -5.01 -7.74
CA THR A 266 1.30 -6.08 -6.73
C THR A 266 2.65 -6.65 -6.29
N GLY A 267 3.75 -5.95 -6.57
CA GLY A 267 5.10 -6.43 -6.27
C GLY A 267 5.49 -6.40 -4.78
N SER A 268 4.78 -5.63 -3.97
CA SER A 268 4.99 -5.52 -2.53
C SER A 268 3.81 -6.10 -1.75
N TYR A 269 4.08 -6.84 -0.67
CA TYR A 269 3.08 -7.31 0.32
C TYR A 269 1.90 -8.14 -0.22
N GLY A 270 1.82 -8.46 -1.51
CA GLY A 270 0.81 -9.36 -2.06
C GLY A 270 1.11 -10.84 -1.74
N PRO A 271 1.30 -11.72 -2.74
CA PRO A 271 1.62 -13.13 -2.49
C PRO A 271 2.88 -13.34 -1.63
N GLN A 272 3.77 -12.35 -1.55
CA GLN A 272 5.00 -12.41 -0.74
C GLN A 272 4.72 -12.57 0.76
N PHE A 273 3.60 -12.00 1.24
CA PHE A 273 3.21 -12.02 2.64
C PHE A 273 2.05 -12.97 2.93
N PHE A 274 1.09 -13.05 2.01
CA PHE A 274 -0.18 -13.75 2.27
C PHE A 274 -0.24 -15.18 1.72
N ALA A 275 0.64 -15.54 0.77
CA ALA A 275 0.60 -16.85 0.13
C ALA A 275 0.72 -17.97 1.17
N SER A 276 -0.36 -18.73 1.35
CA SER A 276 -0.44 -19.86 2.27
C SER A 276 -1.17 -21.03 1.65
N ASN A 277 -1.02 -22.21 2.25
CA ASN A 277 -1.75 -23.42 1.87
C ASN A 277 -3.07 -23.60 2.63
N ALA A 278 -3.64 -22.51 3.14
CA ALA A 278 -4.94 -22.54 3.79
C ALA A 278 -6.00 -23.10 2.83
N ASN A 279 -6.91 -23.93 3.37
CA ASN A 279 -7.87 -24.73 2.61
C ASN A 279 -7.23 -25.65 1.55
N SER A 280 -5.95 -26.03 1.73
CA SER A 280 -5.18 -26.84 0.78
C SER A 280 -5.04 -26.23 -0.62
N PHE A 281 -5.19 -24.91 -0.75
CA PHE A 281 -4.88 -24.24 -2.01
C PHE A 281 -3.37 -24.19 -2.21
N PRO A 282 -2.87 -24.51 -3.41
CA PRO A 282 -1.45 -24.39 -3.69
C PRO A 282 -1.03 -22.92 -3.79
N ARG A 283 0.07 -22.54 -3.12
CA ARG A 283 0.64 -21.19 -3.27
C ARG A 283 1.02 -20.96 -4.73
N PRO A 284 0.82 -19.75 -5.28
CA PRO A 284 0.94 -19.48 -6.71
C PRO A 284 2.39 -19.56 -7.21
N ALA A 285 2.55 -19.83 -8.50
CA ALA A 285 3.84 -19.67 -9.16
C ALA A 285 4.25 -18.18 -9.19
N ARG A 286 5.56 -17.93 -9.28
CA ARG A 286 6.11 -16.60 -9.58
C ARG A 286 7.04 -16.69 -10.77
N VAL A 287 6.83 -15.80 -11.72
CA VAL A 287 7.57 -15.75 -12.97
C VAL A 287 8.21 -14.36 -13.09
N LEU A 288 9.52 -14.34 -13.30
CA LEU A 288 10.26 -13.15 -13.70
C LEU A 288 10.23 -13.06 -15.22
N VAL A 289 9.90 -11.87 -15.72
CA VAL A 289 10.11 -11.52 -17.12
C VAL A 289 11.44 -10.77 -17.20
N GLU A 290 12.47 -11.41 -17.72
CA GLU A 290 13.79 -10.81 -17.89
C GLU A 290 13.80 -9.80 -19.05
N SER A 291 14.84 -8.96 -19.09
CA SER A 291 15.13 -8.12 -20.25
C SER A 291 15.20 -9.00 -21.51
N GLY A 292 14.49 -8.60 -22.57
CA GLY A 292 14.35 -9.40 -23.80
C GLY A 292 13.20 -10.40 -23.80
N GLY A 293 12.36 -10.45 -22.75
CA GLY A 293 11.12 -11.22 -22.73
C GLY A 293 11.25 -12.69 -22.32
N LYS A 294 12.46 -13.12 -21.92
CA LYS A 294 12.68 -14.46 -21.39
C LYS A 294 11.93 -14.64 -20.07
N LEU A 295 11.25 -15.77 -19.92
CA LEU A 295 10.52 -16.12 -18.70
C LEU A 295 11.36 -17.04 -17.82
N THR A 296 11.51 -16.66 -16.55
CA THR A 296 12.18 -17.47 -15.53
C THR A 296 11.22 -17.74 -14.37
N VAL A 297 10.93 -19.01 -14.11
CA VAL A 297 10.08 -19.40 -12.98
C VAL A 297 10.90 -19.29 -11.69
N MET A 298 10.69 -18.21 -10.94
CA MET A 298 11.34 -17.97 -9.65
C MET A 298 10.82 -18.91 -8.56
N ARG A 299 9.55 -19.29 -8.68
CA ARG A 299 8.86 -20.17 -7.73
C ARG A 299 7.84 -21.00 -8.48
N GLN A 300 7.91 -22.32 -8.34
CA GLN A 300 6.88 -23.20 -8.86
C GLN A 300 5.59 -23.05 -8.05
N ARG A 301 4.44 -23.29 -8.70
CA ARG A 301 3.18 -23.46 -7.96
C ARG A 301 3.31 -24.72 -7.11
N ASP A 302 2.82 -24.67 -5.86
CA ASP A 302 2.80 -25.89 -5.06
C ASP A 302 1.99 -26.98 -5.76
N THR A 303 2.45 -28.21 -5.64
CA THR A 303 1.68 -29.41 -5.91
C THR A 303 0.95 -29.84 -4.63
N TYR A 304 0.00 -30.76 -4.73
CA TYR A 304 -0.59 -31.36 -3.54
C TYR A 304 0.44 -32.10 -2.69
N ASN A 305 1.46 -32.72 -3.31
CA ASN A 305 2.55 -33.34 -2.57
C ASN A 305 3.31 -32.33 -1.71
N ASP A 306 3.64 -31.14 -2.25
CA ASP A 306 4.31 -30.09 -1.49
C ASP A 306 3.49 -29.59 -0.29
N ILE A 307 2.15 -29.68 -0.37
CA ILE A 307 1.25 -29.26 0.70
C ILE A 307 1.21 -30.29 1.84
N PHE A 308 1.31 -31.58 1.51
CA PHE A 308 1.09 -32.67 2.46
C PHE A 308 2.37 -33.44 2.85
N SER A 309 3.52 -33.14 2.23
CA SER A 309 4.81 -33.67 2.66
C SER A 309 5.26 -32.97 3.95
N LEU A 310 5.32 -33.73 5.04
CA LEU A 310 5.90 -33.31 6.32
C LEU A 310 7.43 -33.21 6.25
#